data_AF-A0A1F8J4C0-F1
#
_entry.id   AF-A0A1F8J4C0-F1
#
_cell.length_a   1.000
_cell.length_b   1.000
_cell.length_c   1.000
_cell.angle_alpha   90.00
_cell.angle_beta   90.00
_cell.angle_gamma   90.00
#
_symmetry.space_group_name_H-M   'P 1'
#
loop_
_entity.id
_entity.type
_entity.pdbx_description
1 polymer ?
#
loop_
_entity_poly.entity_id
_entity_poly.type
_entity_poly.pdbx_seq_one_letter_code
_entity_poly.pdbx_strand_id
1 'polypeptide(L)'
;MSHRGWIVFSGYLWFFIGSFLLYKGLVFITSAAFESGSTCARLSQVFGSQDRAATALIGMSLLAGFFKGRFVLVKTVKRVIKRLLTFEGTIQIKDAYAPSYWALIGMMVLLGMAVKYLPIPMLVRGMVDVTVGSALINGALIYFKAARTADLFSS
;
A
#
# COMPACT_ATOMS: atom_id res chain seq x y z
N MET A 1 -14.18 -21.88 -4.44
CA MET A 1 -14.47 -20.60 -3.76
C MET A 1 -15.24 -19.70 -4.72
N SER A 2 -16.35 -19.10 -4.27
CA SER A 2 -17.10 -18.11 -5.06
C SER A 2 -16.22 -16.88 -5.39
N HIS A 3 -16.45 -16.22 -6.53
CA HIS A 3 -15.76 -15.00 -6.96
C HIS A 3 -15.66 -13.95 -5.84
N ARG A 4 -16.67 -13.89 -4.95
CA ARG A 4 -16.69 -13.05 -3.76
C ARG A 4 -15.55 -13.35 -2.77
N GLY A 5 -15.28 -14.63 -2.51
CA GLY A 5 -14.23 -15.05 -1.58
C GLY A 5 -12.84 -14.58 -2.01
N TRP A 6 -12.57 -14.60 -3.32
CA TRP A 6 -11.30 -14.15 -3.89
C TRP A 6 -11.11 -12.63 -3.80
N ILE A 7 -12.18 -11.85 -3.99
CA ILE A 7 -12.17 -10.39 -3.83
C ILE A 7 -11.89 -10.02 -2.36
N VAL A 8 -12.55 -10.69 -1.41
CA VAL A 8 -12.37 -10.46 0.03
C VAL A 8 -10.97 -10.86 0.49
N PHE A 9 -10.47 -12.02 0.05
CA PHE A 9 -9.11 -12.48 0.37
C PHE A 9 -8.04 -11.49 -0.14
N SER A 10 -8.20 -10.99 -1.37
CA SER A 10 -7.30 -9.98 -1.93
C SER A 10 -7.32 -8.67 -1.13
N GLY A 11 -8.52 -8.25 -0.67
CA GLY A 11 -8.69 -7.12 0.24
C GLY A 11 -7.93 -7.32 1.56
N TYR A 12 -8.04 -8.49 2.19
CA TYR A 12 -7.29 -8.80 3.41
C TYR A 12 -5.79 -8.80 3.19
N LEU A 13 -5.31 -9.41 2.10
CA LEU A 13 -3.89 -9.45 1.76
C LEU A 13 -3.31 -8.03 1.60
N TRP A 14 -4.01 -7.16 0.88
CA TRP A 14 -3.60 -5.76 0.72
C TRP A 14 -3.66 -4.98 2.03
N PHE A 15 -4.66 -5.26 2.88
CA PHE A 15 -4.80 -4.63 4.19
C PHE A 15 -3.64 -5.03 5.13
N PHE A 16 -3.33 -6.32 5.23
CA PHE A 16 -2.24 -6.82 6.08
C PHE A 16 -0.88 -6.31 5.62
N ILE A 17 -0.59 -6.40 4.31
CA ILE A 17 0.66 -5.89 3.75
C ILE A 17 0.76 -4.38 3.97
N GLY A 18 -0.32 -3.63 3.67
CA GLY A 18 -0.35 -2.19 3.87
C GLY A 18 -0.14 -1.77 5.33
N SER A 19 -0.78 -2.47 6.28
CA SER A 19 -0.62 -2.22 7.72
C SER A 19 0.81 -2.51 8.19
N PHE A 20 1.42 -3.60 7.72
CA PHE A 20 2.81 -3.93 8.04
C PHE A 20 3.80 -2.89 7.50
N LEU A 21 3.64 -2.45 6.25
CA LEU A 21 4.46 -1.39 5.65
C LEU A 21 4.30 -0.06 6.40
N LEU A 22 3.07 0.30 6.76
CA LEU A 22 2.80 1.51 7.52
C LEU A 22 3.47 1.48 8.89
N TYR A 23 3.39 0.35 9.61
CA TYR A 23 4.09 0.15 10.88
C TYR A 23 5.61 0.30 10.73
N LYS A 24 6.21 -0.39 9.76
CA LYS A 24 7.65 -0.28 9.50
C LYS A 24 8.08 1.13 9.12
N GLY A 25 7.29 1.81 8.29
CA GLY A 25 7.58 3.17 7.87
C GLY A 25 7.55 4.15 9.03
N LEU A 26 6.56 4.02 9.93
CA LEU A 26 6.50 4.81 11.17
C LEU A 26 7.73 4.57 12.05
N VAL A 27 8.10 3.32 12.27
CA VAL A 27 9.31 2.96 13.05
C VAL A 27 10.56 3.57 12.42
N PHE A 28 10.71 3.51 11.10
CA PHE A 28 11.87 4.12 10.44
C PHE A 28 11.91 5.64 10.54
N ILE A 29 10.77 6.33 10.45
CA ILE A 29 10.72 7.79 10.61
C ILE A 29 11.04 8.18 12.05
N THR A 30 10.49 7.48 13.05
CA THR A 30 10.76 7.78 14.46
C THR A 30 12.21 7.44 14.82
N SER A 31 12.74 6.28 14.41
CA SER A 31 14.14 5.94 14.60
C SER A 31 15.09 6.98 13.97
N ALA A 32 14.78 7.46 12.76
CA ALA A 32 15.57 8.50 12.11
C ALA A 32 15.43 9.87 12.80
N ALA A 33 14.35 10.14 13.54
CA ALA A 33 14.16 11.35 14.32
C ALA A 33 15.02 11.35 15.61
N PHE A 34 15.22 10.19 16.24
CA PHE A 34 16.06 10.03 17.43
C PHE A 34 17.56 9.93 17.10
N GLU A 35 17.92 9.64 15.85
CA GLU A 35 19.32 9.53 15.42
C GLU A 35 19.94 10.92 15.19
N SER A 36 20.81 11.34 16.11
CA SER A 36 21.55 12.61 16.05
C SER A 36 22.61 12.57 14.96
N GLY A 37 22.28 13.07 13.76
CA GLY A 37 23.18 13.12 12.60
C GLY A 37 22.51 12.79 11.25
N SER A 38 21.24 12.37 11.28
CA SER A 38 20.50 11.99 10.07
C SER A 38 19.96 13.22 9.30
N THR A 39 19.47 13.01 8.07
CA THR A 39 18.77 14.05 7.25
C THR A 39 17.62 14.75 8.01
N CYS A 40 17.05 14.13 9.05
CA CYS A 40 16.08 14.77 9.95
C CYS A 40 16.69 15.93 10.75
N ALA A 41 17.98 15.86 11.11
CA ALA A 41 18.67 16.94 11.81
C ALA A 41 18.89 18.19 10.92
N ARG A 42 18.99 18.01 9.60
CA ARG A 42 19.00 19.13 8.64
C ARG A 42 17.60 19.73 8.49
N LEU A 43 16.55 18.90 8.53
CA LEU A 43 15.16 19.37 8.47
C LEU A 43 14.68 19.99 9.78
N SER A 44 15.22 19.59 10.93
CA SER A 44 14.90 20.18 12.23
C SER A 44 15.36 21.62 12.38
N GLN A 45 16.33 22.07 11.57
CA GLN A 45 16.68 23.50 11.48
C GLN A 45 15.55 24.37 10.92
N VAL A 46 14.67 23.80 10.08
CA VAL A 46 13.54 24.52 9.48
C VAL A 46 12.30 24.45 10.38
N PHE A 47 12.08 23.32 11.07
CA PHE A 47 10.88 23.07 11.88
C PHE A 47 11.06 23.30 13.40
N GLY A 48 12.27 23.67 13.84
CA GLY A 48 12.60 24.06 15.22
C GLY A 48 12.68 22.92 16.23
N SER A 49 12.00 21.79 16.00
CA SER A 49 12.02 20.59 16.86
C SER A 49 11.98 19.31 16.01
N GLN A 50 12.77 18.30 16.38
CA GLN A 50 12.81 16.99 15.71
C GLN A 50 11.44 16.30 15.72
N ASP A 51 10.66 16.42 16.80
CA ASP A 51 9.34 15.78 16.91
C ASP A 51 8.32 16.38 15.94
N ARG A 52 8.35 17.71 15.78
CA ARG A 52 7.46 18.42 14.85
C ARG A 52 7.78 18.09 13.41
N ALA A 53 9.07 18.00 13.07
CA ALA A 53 9.53 17.62 11.74
C ALA A 53 9.10 16.18 11.38
N ALA A 54 9.29 15.23 12.30
CA ALA A 54 8.88 13.84 12.10
C ALA A 54 7.37 13.71 11.91
N THR A 55 6.58 14.39 12.75
CA THR A 55 5.11 14.38 12.66
C THR A 55 4.63 15.00 11.34
N ALA A 56 5.22 16.12 10.91
CA ALA A 56 4.89 16.75 9.64
C ALA A 56 5.23 15.85 8.44
N LEU A 57 6.36 15.14 8.47
CA LEU A 57 6.77 14.20 7.41
C LEU A 57 5.85 12.98 7.35
N ILE A 58 5.43 12.44 8.50
CA ILE A 58 4.41 11.37 8.56
C ILE A 58 3.12 11.88 7.93
N GLY A 59 2.65 13.07 8.34
CA GLY A 59 1.44 13.68 7.78
C GLY A 59 1.50 13.87 6.27
N MET A 60 2.60 14.42 5.75
CA MET A 60 2.83 14.58 4.31
C MET A 60 2.88 13.23 3.58
N SER A 61 3.54 12.22 4.16
CA SER A 61 3.65 10.88 3.57
C SER A 61 2.31 10.16 3.53
N LEU A 62 1.47 10.33 4.56
CA LEU A 62 0.10 9.82 4.61
C LEU A 62 -0.79 10.51 3.58
N LEU A 63 -0.72 11.84 3.47
CA LEU A 63 -1.44 12.61 2.45
C LEU A 63 -1.03 12.19 1.04
N ALA A 64 0.27 12.12 0.78
CA ALA A 64 0.80 11.64 -0.49
C ALA A 64 0.29 10.22 -0.81
N GLY A 65 0.31 9.32 0.19
CA GLY A 65 -0.23 7.97 0.06
C GLY A 65 -1.72 7.95 -0.26
N PHE A 66 -2.51 8.82 0.37
CA PHE A 66 -3.94 8.96 0.13
C PHE A 66 -4.24 9.44 -1.30
N PHE A 67 -3.60 10.53 -1.75
CA PHE A 67 -3.78 11.06 -3.11
C PHE A 67 -3.33 10.05 -4.17
N LYS A 68 -2.11 9.52 -4.04
CA LYS A 68 -1.54 8.58 -5.02
C LYS A 68 -2.31 7.26 -5.03
N GLY A 69 -2.75 6.78 -3.87
CA GLY A 69 -3.60 5.61 -3.72
C GLY A 69 -4.97 5.79 -4.39
N ARG A 70 -5.60 6.95 -4.24
CA ARG A 70 -6.92 7.20 -4.85
C ARG A 70 -6.88 7.36 -6.36
N PHE A 71 -5.79 7.84 -6.95
CA PHE A 71 -5.70 8.02 -8.41
C PHE A 71 -5.19 6.78 -9.14
N VAL A 72 -4.09 6.17 -8.67
CA VAL A 72 -3.43 5.07 -9.37
C VAL A 72 -4.02 3.72 -8.96
N LEU A 73 -4.16 3.49 -7.65
CA LEU A 73 -4.61 2.19 -7.14
C LEU A 73 -6.08 1.92 -7.47
N VAL A 74 -6.96 2.93 -7.43
CA VAL A 74 -8.37 2.78 -7.84
C VAL A 74 -8.49 2.27 -9.28
N LYS A 75 -7.69 2.80 -10.21
CA LYS A 75 -7.70 2.34 -11.61
C LYS A 75 -7.26 0.88 -11.71
N THR A 76 -6.23 0.50 -10.97
CA THR A 76 -5.73 -0.89 -10.90
C THR A 76 -6.77 -1.84 -10.32
N VAL A 77 -7.34 -1.50 -9.16
CA VAL A 77 -8.34 -2.33 -8.46
C VAL A 77 -9.59 -2.50 -9.32
N LYS A 78 -10.11 -1.43 -9.93
CA LYS A 78 -11.26 -1.52 -10.85
C LYS A 78 -10.95 -2.40 -12.07
N ARG A 79 -9.74 -2.32 -12.63
CA ARG A 79 -9.31 -3.19 -13.74
C ARG A 79 -9.26 -4.66 -13.32
N VAL A 80 -8.77 -4.95 -12.12
CA VAL A 80 -8.70 -6.31 -11.56
C VAL A 80 -10.11 -6.86 -11.29
N ILE A 81 -10.98 -6.09 -10.65
CA ILE A 81 -12.38 -6.47 -10.40
C ILE A 81 -13.13 -6.72 -11.70
N LYS A 82 -12.99 -5.81 -12.70
CA LYS A 82 -13.63 -5.99 -14.01
C LYS A 82 -13.21 -7.31 -14.65
N ARG A 83 -11.92 -7.67 -14.59
CA ARG A 83 -11.43 -8.97 -15.10
C ARG A 83 -11.99 -10.17 -14.33
N LEU A 84 -12.02 -10.12 -13.00
CA LEU A 84 -12.60 -11.17 -12.16
C LEU A 84 -14.08 -11.40 -12.46
N LEU A 85 -14.83 -10.34 -12.75
CA LEU A 85 -16.26 -10.42 -13.11
C LEU A 85 -16.51 -10.87 -14.56
N THR A 86 -15.54 -10.72 -15.47
CA THR A 86 -15.70 -11.13 -16.89
C THR A 86 -15.37 -12.62 -17.10
N PHE A 87 -14.96 -13.35 -16.05
CA PHE A 87 -14.64 -14.78 -16.12
C PHE A 87 -15.88 -15.63 -15.79
N GLU A 88 -16.49 -16.25 -16.81
CA GLU A 88 -17.69 -17.11 -16.74
C GLU A 88 -17.36 -18.62 -16.60
N GLY A 89 -16.56 -19.02 -15.61
CA GLY A 89 -16.21 -20.45 -15.42
C GLY A 89 -15.87 -20.85 -13.99
N THR A 90 -15.85 -22.16 -13.72
CA THR A 90 -15.44 -22.76 -12.43
C THR A 90 -13.96 -22.47 -12.16
N ILE A 91 -13.70 -21.48 -11.31
CA ILE A 91 -12.36 -20.96 -11.02
C ILE A 91 -11.49 -22.04 -10.35
N GLN A 92 -10.48 -22.55 -11.08
CA GLN A 92 -9.34 -23.25 -10.50
C GLN A 92 -8.33 -22.26 -9.89
N ILE A 93 -7.56 -22.65 -8.87
CA ILE A 93 -6.57 -21.77 -8.17
C ILE A 93 -5.55 -21.14 -9.14
N LYS A 94 -5.31 -21.81 -10.27
CA LYS A 94 -4.42 -21.39 -11.36
C LYS A 94 -5.04 -20.30 -12.26
N ASP A 95 -6.38 -20.23 -12.33
CA ASP A 95 -7.16 -19.22 -13.06
C ASP A 95 -7.67 -18.10 -12.15
N ALA A 96 -7.70 -18.32 -10.83
CA ALA A 96 -8.14 -17.35 -9.82
C ALA A 96 -7.29 -16.07 -9.80
N TYR A 97 -6.00 -16.22 -10.08
CA TYR A 97 -5.07 -15.10 -10.19
C TYR A 97 -4.50 -15.07 -11.59
N ALA A 98 -5.06 -14.20 -12.44
CA ALA A 98 -4.50 -13.93 -13.75
C ALA A 98 -2.98 -13.69 -13.64
N PRO A 99 -2.15 -14.16 -14.58
CA PRO A 99 -0.69 -13.96 -14.55
C PRO A 99 -0.29 -12.48 -14.39
N SER A 100 -1.16 -11.55 -14.79
CA SER A 100 -1.00 -10.11 -14.51
C SER A 100 -1.05 -9.72 -13.03
N TYR A 101 -1.77 -10.45 -12.17
CA TYR A 101 -1.82 -10.21 -10.72
C TYR A 101 -0.56 -10.72 -10.03
N TRP A 102 -0.07 -11.89 -10.44
CA TRP A 102 1.26 -12.37 -10.06
C TRP A 102 2.37 -11.44 -10.55
N ALA A 103 2.25 -10.88 -11.76
CA ALA A 103 3.17 -9.87 -12.25
C ALA A 103 3.09 -8.56 -11.47
N LEU A 104 1.90 -8.14 -11.03
CA LEU A 104 1.74 -6.93 -10.21
C LEU A 104 2.34 -7.11 -8.81
N ILE A 105 2.07 -8.24 -8.15
CA ILE A 105 2.68 -8.59 -6.86
C ILE A 105 4.20 -8.72 -7.04
N GLY A 106 4.63 -9.44 -8.06
CA GLY A 106 6.04 -9.62 -8.40
C GLY A 106 6.75 -8.28 -8.63
N MET A 107 6.11 -7.35 -9.34
CA MET A 107 6.66 -6.01 -9.57
C MET A 107 6.70 -5.18 -8.29
N MET A 108 5.67 -5.22 -7.44
CA MET A 108 5.68 -4.55 -6.13
C MET A 108 6.78 -5.09 -5.20
N VAL A 109 6.98 -6.41 -5.20
CA VAL A 109 8.01 -7.09 -4.41
C VAL A 109 9.41 -6.79 -4.98
N LEU A 110 9.58 -6.80 -6.30
CA LEU A 110 10.82 -6.41 -6.97
C LEU A 110 11.18 -4.96 -6.72
N LEU A 111 10.21 -4.04 -6.76
CA LEU A 111 10.44 -2.63 -6.44
C LEU A 111 10.84 -2.46 -4.97
N GLY A 112 10.16 -3.16 -4.05
CA GLY A 112 10.53 -3.18 -2.64
C GLY A 112 11.92 -3.77 -2.38
N MET A 113 12.33 -4.79 -3.14
CA MET A 113 13.69 -5.34 -3.09
C MET A 113 14.73 -4.43 -3.73
N ALA A 114 14.43 -3.78 -4.86
CA ALA A 114 15.32 -2.82 -5.50
C ALA A 114 15.64 -1.64 -4.57
N VAL A 115 14.64 -1.17 -3.82
CA VAL A 115 14.79 -0.14 -2.78
C VAL A 115 15.66 -0.62 -1.60
N LYS A 116 15.74 -1.93 -1.33
CA LYS A 116 16.62 -2.50 -0.30
C LYS A 116 18.11 -2.46 -0.70
N TYR A 117 18.43 -2.57 -1.99
CA TYR A 117 19.82 -2.56 -2.48
C TYR A 117 20.36 -1.15 -2.75
N LEU A 118 19.50 -0.14 -2.80
CA LEU A 118 19.93 1.25 -2.88
C LEU A 118 20.29 1.76 -1.46
N PRO A 119 21.41 2.50 -1.29
CA PRO A 119 21.79 3.13 -0.02
C PRO A 119 20.90 4.35 0.27
N ILE A 120 19.59 4.11 0.40
CA ILE A 120 18.59 5.15 0.63
C ILE A 120 18.56 5.49 2.13
N PRO A 121 18.55 6.78 2.51
CA PRO A 121 18.44 7.20 3.90
C PRO A 121 17.21 6.59 4.58
N MET A 122 17.36 6.18 5.84
CA MET A 122 16.30 5.54 6.62
C MET A 122 15.00 6.37 6.66
N LEU A 123 15.12 7.69 6.66
CA LEU A 123 14.00 8.63 6.57
C LEU A 123 13.19 8.48 5.28
N VAL A 124 13.86 8.48 4.13
CA VAL A 124 13.21 8.38 2.81
C VAL A 124 12.54 7.03 2.67
N ARG A 125 13.20 5.97 3.16
CA ARG A 125 12.61 4.64 3.20
C ARG A 125 11.35 4.60 4.06
N GLY A 126 11.39 5.21 5.24
CA GLY A 126 10.23 5.33 6.12
C GLY A 126 9.06 6.08 5.47
N MET A 127 9.34 7.21 4.80
CA MET A 127 8.32 7.96 4.05
C MET A 127 7.69 7.14 2.93
N VAL A 128 8.50 6.42 2.13
CA VAL A 128 8.01 5.54 1.07
C VAL A 128 7.13 4.44 1.64
N ASP A 129 7.57 3.77 2.72
CA ASP A 129 6.82 2.69 3.36
C ASP A 129 5.47 3.20 3.94
N VAL A 130 5.44 4.40 4.55
CA VAL A 130 4.18 5.04 5.01
C VAL A 130 3.26 5.38 3.84
N THR A 131 3.80 5.98 2.77
CA THR A 131 3.04 6.33 1.57
C THR A 131 2.46 5.10 0.88
N VAL A 132 3.26 4.05 0.72
CA VAL A 132 2.83 2.78 0.10
C VAL A 132 1.83 2.05 1.01
N GLY A 133 2.09 1.98 2.31
CA GLY A 133 1.20 1.36 3.28
C GLY A 133 -0.18 2.01 3.31
N SER A 134 -0.23 3.34 3.40
CA SER A 134 -1.48 4.12 3.32
C SER A 134 -2.21 3.92 1.99
N ALA A 135 -1.49 3.89 0.86
CA ALA A 135 -2.09 3.63 -0.44
C ALA A 135 -2.72 2.23 -0.52
N LEU A 136 -2.02 1.20 -0.03
CA LEU A 136 -2.49 -0.20 -0.03
C LEU A 136 -3.74 -0.39 0.85
N ILE A 137 -3.77 0.20 2.04
CA ILE A 137 -4.95 0.16 2.92
C ILE A 137 -6.16 0.80 2.22
N ASN A 138 -5.97 1.96 1.57
CA ASN A 138 -7.02 2.59 0.78
C ASN A 138 -7.46 1.71 -0.41
N GLY A 139 -6.52 0.98 -1.03
CA GLY A 139 -6.79 -0.03 -2.04
C GLY A 139 -7.68 -1.18 -1.53
N ALA A 140 -7.34 -1.73 -0.37
CA ALA A 140 -8.08 -2.81 0.29
C ALA A 140 -9.54 -2.43 0.57
N LEU A 141 -9.79 -1.19 0.98
CA LEU A 141 -11.16 -0.68 1.19
C LEU A 141 -12.01 -0.72 -0.07
N ILE A 142 -11.41 -0.56 -1.26
CA ILE A 142 -12.13 -0.64 -2.54
C ILE A 142 -12.51 -2.09 -2.84
N TYR A 143 -11.64 -3.05 -2.52
CA TYR A 143 -11.97 -4.48 -2.62
C TYR A 143 -13.14 -4.84 -1.71
N PHE A 144 -13.14 -4.38 -0.46
CA PHE A 144 -14.25 -4.63 0.47
C PHE A 144 -15.56 -3.95 0.02
N LYS A 145 -15.49 -2.74 -0.52
CA LYS A 145 -16.66 -2.06 -1.12
C LYS A 145 -17.21 -2.85 -2.31
N ALA A 146 -16.35 -3.31 -3.21
CA ALA A 146 -16.76 -4.09 -4.37
C ALA A 146 -17.38 -5.43 -3.98
N ALA A 147 -16.84 -6.11 -2.97
CA ALA A 147 -17.41 -7.34 -2.44
C ALA A 147 -18.82 -7.12 -1.87
N ARG A 148 -19.06 -6.01 -1.17
CA ARG A 148 -20.38 -5.65 -0.64
C ARG A 148 -21.37 -5.29 -1.73
N THR A 149 -20.95 -4.58 -2.78
CA THR A 149 -21.84 -4.26 -3.90
C THR A 149 -22.23 -5.51 -4.68
N ALA A 150 -21.35 -6.50 -4.80
CA ALA A 150 -21.69 -7.79 -5.39
C ALA A 150 -22.81 -8.53 -4.63
N ASP A 151 -22.91 -8.37 -3.30
CA ASP A 151 -24.00 -8.96 -2.49
C ASP A 151 -25.39 -8.37 -2.83
N LEU A 152 -25.45 -7.09 -3.22
CA LEU A 152 -26.70 -6.37 -3.49
C LEU A 152 -27.38 -6.77 -4.80
N PHE A 153 -26.65 -7.39 -5.73
CA PHE A 153 -27.19 -7.85 -7.02
C PHE A 153 -27.45 -9.36 -7.08
N SER A 154 -27.17 -10.09 -5.99
CA SER A 154 -27.46 -11.53 -5.84
C SER A 154 -28.63 -11.82 -4.91
N SER A 155 -29.41 -10.80 -4.55
CA SER A 155 -30.65 -10.89 -3.74
C SER A 155 -31.84 -10.47 -4.60
#